data_AF-A0A7S4Q4N8-F1
#
_entry.id   AF-A0A7S4Q4N8-F1
#
_cell.length_a   1.000
_cell.length_b   1.000
_cell.length_c   1.000
_cell.angle_alpha   90.00
_cell.angle_beta   90.00
_cell.angle_gamma   90.00
#
_symmetry.space_group_name_H-M   'P 1'
#
loop_
_entity.id
_entity.type
_entity.pdbx_description
1 polymer ?
#
loop_
_entity_poly.entity_id
_entity_poly.type
_entity_poly.pdbx_seq_one_letter_code
_entity_poly.pdbx_strand_id
1 'polypeptide(L)'
;MPSDAAPAELPTVKLLATGGTRLVPRRVQRPVLYQFVGSFNSGKATLAARISSKRDDFDIRYTLHVRDNYTLQYARLNPDTMAVPTMEIDDRVCTDSYDMVIYLMDTYPGPGDQEAVQAGRRSQMLEFVDYVRAWDEYMFTYGHMGEATSELANGIRLVFLRRSLAKVLKEKPEDAASLAAAYERKIAGVTNMKRAQQDGSQKEKDLTANIAQLHLVLARGSALLEEHKGGLLGARFGTP
;
A
#
# COMPACT_ATOMS: atom_id res chain seq x y z
N MET A 1 31.56 27.31 -7.73
CA MET A 1 30.56 26.30 -8.17
C MET A 1 29.76 25.92 -6.95
N PRO A 2 28.46 26.24 -6.90
CA PRO A 2 27.62 25.85 -5.76
C PRO A 2 27.42 24.33 -5.78
N SER A 3 27.55 23.73 -4.61
CA SER A 3 27.44 22.31 -4.31
C SER A 3 26.02 21.81 -4.59
N ASP A 4 25.87 20.79 -5.44
CA ASP A 4 24.67 19.96 -5.63
C ASP A 4 24.44 19.07 -4.40
N ALA A 5 24.20 19.69 -3.24
CA ALA A 5 23.69 18.95 -2.09
C ALA A 5 22.21 18.66 -2.37
N ALA A 6 21.86 17.38 -2.48
CA ALA A 6 20.47 16.94 -2.51
C ALA A 6 19.72 17.60 -1.35
N PRO A 7 18.53 18.19 -1.58
CA PRO A 7 17.78 18.85 -0.52
C PRO A 7 17.49 17.84 0.58
N ALA A 8 17.80 18.22 1.82
CA ALA A 8 17.49 17.41 2.99
C ALA A 8 15.98 17.12 3.01
N GLU A 9 15.62 15.84 2.87
CA GLU A 9 14.23 15.40 2.91
C GLU A 9 13.61 15.77 4.24
N LEU A 10 12.62 16.67 4.22
CA LEU A 10 11.70 16.82 5.33
C LEU A 10 10.92 15.50 5.43
N PRO A 11 10.95 14.78 6.57
CA PRO A 11 10.19 13.55 6.72
C PRO A 11 8.71 13.90 6.60
N THR A 12 8.09 13.53 5.48
CA THR A 12 6.65 13.64 5.29
C THR A 12 5.98 12.63 6.23
N VAL A 13 5.22 13.15 7.19
CA VAL A 13 4.44 12.30 8.11
C VAL A 13 3.40 11.56 7.27
N LYS A 14 3.57 10.25 7.09
CA LYS A 14 2.58 9.43 6.40
C LYS A 14 1.26 9.44 7.19
N LEU A 15 0.15 9.62 6.49
CA LEU A 15 -1.18 9.76 7.09
C LEU A 15 -1.72 8.50 7.76
N LEU A 16 -1.19 7.33 7.41
CA LEU A 16 -1.61 6.05 7.97
C LEU A 16 -0.43 5.17 8.38
N ALA A 17 -0.76 4.21 9.23
CA ALA A 17 0.15 3.16 9.69
C ALA A 17 0.90 2.54 8.49
N THR A 18 2.21 2.43 8.65
CA THR A 18 3.07 1.71 7.72
C THR A 18 2.79 0.22 7.88
N GLY A 19 2.55 -0.47 6.76
CA GLY A 19 2.38 -1.92 6.78
C GLY A 19 3.70 -2.63 7.03
N GLY A 20 3.70 -3.94 6.85
CA GLY A 20 4.89 -4.76 6.97
C GLY A 20 4.67 -6.18 6.52
N THR A 21 5.68 -7.01 6.75
CA THR A 21 5.63 -8.45 6.54
C THR A 21 5.58 -9.16 7.88
N ARG A 22 4.64 -10.11 8.02
CA ARG A 22 4.51 -10.94 9.22
C ARG A 22 4.42 -12.42 8.86
N LEU A 23 4.92 -13.27 9.75
CA LEU A 23 4.71 -14.71 9.66
C LEU A 23 3.30 -15.08 10.12
N VAL A 24 2.73 -16.10 9.49
CA VAL A 24 1.43 -16.69 9.81
C VAL A 24 1.51 -18.22 9.85
N PRO A 25 0.73 -18.89 10.72
CA PRO A 25 0.77 -20.36 10.82
C PRO A 25 0.31 -21.08 9.55
N ARG A 26 -0.51 -20.41 8.73
CA ARG A 26 -1.08 -20.98 7.52
C ARG A 26 -0.13 -20.76 6.34
N ARG A 27 0.28 -21.84 5.69
CA ARG A 27 1.03 -21.77 4.44
C ARG A 27 0.11 -21.67 3.23
N VAL A 28 0.35 -20.72 2.34
CA VAL A 28 -0.36 -20.51 1.07
C VAL A 28 0.62 -20.69 -0.10
N GLN A 29 0.38 -21.66 -0.99
CA GLN A 29 1.33 -21.95 -2.06
C GLN A 29 1.31 -20.94 -3.23
N ARG A 30 0.14 -20.38 -3.53
CA ARG A 30 -0.05 -19.37 -4.59
C ARG A 30 -0.37 -18.02 -3.97
N PRO A 31 0.18 -16.92 -4.49
CA PRO A 31 -0.03 -15.63 -3.87
C PRO A 31 -1.51 -15.23 -3.95
N VAL A 32 -2.09 -14.85 -2.82
CA VAL A 32 -3.45 -14.30 -2.74
C VAL A 32 -3.32 -12.80 -2.52
N LEU A 33 -3.80 -11.98 -3.45
CA LEU A 33 -3.78 -10.52 -3.34
C LEU A 33 -5.19 -9.98 -3.12
N TYR A 34 -5.38 -9.41 -1.94
CA TYR A 34 -6.56 -8.63 -1.58
C TYR A 34 -6.35 -7.20 -2.06
N GLN A 35 -7.25 -6.73 -2.93
CA GLN A 35 -7.13 -5.41 -3.54
C GLN A 35 -8.46 -4.68 -3.70
N PHE A 36 -8.37 -3.36 -3.82
CA PHE A 36 -9.48 -2.48 -4.20
C PHE A 36 -9.09 -1.70 -5.45
N VAL A 37 -9.91 -1.78 -6.52
CA VAL A 37 -9.60 -1.16 -7.82
C VAL A 37 -9.38 0.35 -7.71
N GLY A 38 -10.06 1.03 -6.79
CA GLY A 38 -9.91 2.47 -6.58
C GLY A 38 -8.70 2.87 -5.71
N SER A 39 -7.86 1.92 -5.27
CA SER A 39 -6.66 2.22 -4.49
C SER A 39 -5.40 2.20 -5.37
N PHE A 40 -4.63 3.29 -5.32
CA PHE A 40 -3.33 3.36 -5.99
C PHE A 40 -2.33 2.38 -5.41
N ASN A 41 -2.30 2.15 -4.09
CA ASN A 41 -1.44 1.14 -3.48
C ASN A 41 -1.80 -0.28 -3.97
N SER A 42 -3.09 -0.56 -4.18
CA SER A 42 -3.53 -1.80 -4.86
C SER A 42 -3.05 -1.86 -6.32
N GLY A 43 -3.08 -0.73 -7.02
CA GLY A 43 -2.50 -0.57 -8.35
C GLY A 43 -1.00 -0.85 -8.38
N LYS A 44 -0.23 -0.35 -7.39
CA LYS A 44 1.22 -0.60 -7.23
C LYS A 44 1.50 -2.10 -7.09
N ALA A 45 0.79 -2.78 -6.19
CA ALA A 45 0.95 -4.22 -5.99
C ALA A 45 0.59 -5.04 -7.25
N THR A 46 -0.49 -4.66 -7.94
CA THR A 46 -0.89 -5.31 -9.19
C THR A 46 0.12 -5.09 -10.32
N LEU A 47 0.70 -3.88 -10.40
CA LEU A 47 1.76 -3.57 -11.35
C LEU A 47 3.02 -4.39 -11.05
N ALA A 48 3.41 -4.52 -9.79
CA ALA A 48 4.53 -5.36 -9.38
C ALA A 48 4.36 -6.81 -9.85
N ALA A 49 3.18 -7.41 -9.63
CA ALA A 49 2.88 -8.76 -10.10
C ALA A 49 2.94 -8.88 -11.63
N ARG A 50 2.58 -7.82 -12.38
CA ARG A 50 2.70 -7.78 -13.85
C ARG A 50 4.14 -7.68 -14.31
N ILE A 51 4.94 -6.79 -13.71
CA ILE A 51 6.36 -6.63 -14.02
C ILE A 51 7.11 -7.94 -13.77
N SER A 52 6.81 -8.60 -12.65
CA SER A 52 7.30 -9.94 -12.31
C SER A 52 6.91 -11.01 -13.36
N SER A 53 5.95 -10.74 -14.24
CA SER A 53 5.34 -11.71 -15.17
C SER A 53 4.68 -12.87 -14.43
N LYS A 54 4.08 -12.58 -13.27
CA LYS A 54 3.37 -13.52 -12.40
C LYS A 54 1.93 -13.16 -12.16
N ARG A 55 1.39 -12.14 -12.84
CA ARG A 55 0.04 -11.63 -12.58
C ARG A 55 -1.04 -12.71 -12.59
N ASP A 56 -0.91 -13.71 -13.45
CA ASP A 56 -1.88 -14.80 -13.61
C ASP A 56 -1.71 -15.93 -12.57
N ASP A 57 -0.57 -15.95 -11.85
CA ASP A 57 -0.35 -16.86 -10.74
C ASP A 57 -1.18 -16.47 -9.50
N PHE A 58 -1.54 -15.19 -9.40
CA PHE A 58 -2.22 -14.62 -8.24
C PHE A 58 -3.71 -14.99 -8.18
N ASP A 59 -4.17 -15.43 -7.01
CA ASP A 59 -5.59 -15.42 -6.65
C ASP A 59 -5.98 -13.99 -6.22
N ILE A 60 -6.83 -13.33 -7.00
CA ILE A 60 -7.19 -11.94 -6.81
C ILE A 60 -8.52 -11.83 -6.08
N ARG A 61 -8.50 -11.20 -4.91
CA ARG A 61 -9.67 -11.01 -4.07
C ARG A 61 -10.03 -9.55 -3.98
N TYR A 62 -11.14 -9.19 -4.61
CA TYR A 62 -11.68 -7.84 -4.51
C TYR A 62 -12.26 -7.59 -3.13
N THR A 63 -11.74 -6.56 -2.48
CA THR A 63 -12.08 -6.17 -1.13
C THR A 63 -12.72 -4.79 -1.19
N LEU A 64 -13.98 -4.67 -0.79
CA LEU A 64 -14.65 -3.39 -0.70
C LEU A 64 -14.19 -2.68 0.57
N HIS A 65 -13.45 -1.58 0.40
CA HIS A 65 -12.72 -0.87 1.46
C HIS A 65 -13.53 -0.56 2.72
N VAL A 66 -14.83 -0.26 2.58
CA VAL A 66 -15.70 0.08 3.73
C VAL A 66 -16.43 -1.11 4.34
N ARG A 67 -16.56 -2.21 3.61
CA ARG A 67 -17.34 -3.39 4.02
C ARG A 67 -16.43 -4.51 4.53
N ASP A 68 -15.37 -4.80 3.79
CA ASP A 68 -14.62 -6.05 3.93
C ASP A 68 -13.38 -5.89 4.83
N ASN A 69 -12.71 -4.73 4.78
CA ASN A 69 -11.49 -4.44 5.55
C ASN A 69 -11.68 -4.49 7.08
N TYR A 70 -12.90 -4.29 7.57
CA TYR A 70 -13.19 -4.19 9.01
C TYR A 70 -13.88 -5.44 9.57
N THR A 71 -13.98 -6.50 8.78
CA THR A 71 -14.45 -7.81 9.25
C THR A 71 -13.43 -8.43 10.20
N LEU A 72 -13.89 -9.31 11.09
CA LEU A 72 -12.99 -10.00 12.03
C LEU A 72 -11.98 -10.87 11.27
N GLN A 73 -12.41 -11.48 10.16
CA GLN A 73 -11.55 -12.27 9.28
C GLN A 73 -10.42 -11.41 8.69
N TYR A 74 -10.74 -10.23 8.16
CA TYR A 74 -9.71 -9.34 7.61
C TYR A 74 -8.83 -8.73 8.69
N ALA A 75 -9.37 -8.44 9.88
CA ALA A 75 -8.57 -7.99 11.03
C ALA A 75 -7.54 -9.04 11.47
N ARG A 76 -7.87 -10.35 11.41
CA ARG A 76 -6.87 -11.42 11.66
C ARG A 76 -5.79 -11.49 10.58
N LEU A 77 -6.18 -11.17 9.35
CA LEU A 77 -5.27 -11.18 8.20
C LEU A 77 -4.33 -9.97 8.21
N ASN A 78 -4.84 -8.78 8.48
CA ASN A 78 -4.09 -7.54 8.48
C ASN A 78 -4.49 -6.68 9.70
N PRO A 79 -4.01 -7.05 10.91
CA PRO A 79 -4.35 -6.35 12.14
C PRO A 79 -3.70 -4.96 12.25
N ASP A 80 -2.65 -4.71 11.49
CA ASP A 80 -1.83 -3.49 11.61
C ASP A 80 -2.47 -2.32 10.87
N THR A 81 -2.88 -2.55 9.61
CA THR A 81 -3.40 -1.47 8.78
C THR A 81 -4.89 -1.61 8.47
N MET A 82 -5.46 -2.83 8.50
CA MET A 82 -6.83 -3.11 8.02
C MET A 82 -7.12 -2.36 6.71
N ALA A 83 -6.17 -2.47 5.78
CA ALA A 83 -6.15 -1.77 4.50
C ALA A 83 -5.73 -2.72 3.38
N VAL A 84 -5.89 -2.26 2.15
CA VAL A 84 -5.39 -2.93 0.94
C VAL A 84 -4.24 -2.09 0.36
N PRO A 85 -3.29 -2.71 -0.36
CA PRO A 85 -3.23 -4.14 -0.69
C PRO A 85 -2.86 -5.01 0.51
N THR A 86 -3.19 -6.30 0.46
CA THR A 86 -2.65 -7.31 1.37
C THR A 86 -2.37 -8.58 0.57
N MET A 87 -1.19 -9.16 0.73
CA MET A 87 -0.76 -10.35 0.01
C MET A 87 -0.48 -11.48 0.99
N GLU A 88 -1.05 -12.66 0.75
CA GLU A 88 -0.69 -13.90 1.44
C GLU A 88 0.14 -14.76 0.51
N ILE A 89 1.30 -15.24 0.96
CA ILE A 89 2.15 -16.16 0.21
C ILE A 89 3.08 -16.88 1.18
N ASP A 90 3.33 -18.17 0.93
CA ASP A 90 4.00 -19.08 1.84
C ASP A 90 3.43 -18.93 3.25
N ASP A 91 4.25 -18.79 4.27
CA ASP A 91 3.87 -18.58 5.66
C ASP A 91 3.83 -17.09 6.02
N ARG A 92 3.55 -16.20 5.06
CA ARG A 92 3.65 -14.75 5.23
C ARG A 92 2.41 -13.99 4.79
N VAL A 93 2.23 -12.84 5.44
CA VAL A 93 1.31 -11.79 5.00
C VAL A 93 2.08 -10.49 4.86
N CYS A 94 2.08 -9.92 3.66
CA CYS A 94 2.61 -8.60 3.36
C CYS A 94 1.45 -7.59 3.32
N THR A 95 1.55 -6.49 4.04
CA THR A 95 0.51 -5.44 4.13
C THR A 95 0.98 -4.09 3.61
N ASP A 96 2.23 -4.02 3.13
CA ASP A 96 2.80 -2.88 2.42
C ASP A 96 3.17 -3.29 1.00
N SER A 97 2.85 -2.44 0.00
CA SER A 97 3.17 -2.74 -1.40
C SER A 97 4.67 -2.82 -1.68
N TYR A 98 5.51 -2.12 -0.91
CA TYR A 98 6.96 -2.21 -1.02
C TYR A 98 7.43 -3.62 -0.65
N ASP A 99 7.01 -4.11 0.51
CA ASP A 99 7.35 -5.44 1.00
C ASP A 99 6.91 -6.55 0.03
N MET A 100 5.76 -6.35 -0.63
CA MET A 100 5.31 -7.26 -1.69
C MET A 100 6.30 -7.29 -2.85
N VAL A 101 6.77 -6.14 -3.33
CA VAL A 101 7.75 -6.06 -4.43
C VAL A 101 9.05 -6.77 -4.04
N ILE A 102 9.59 -6.47 -2.86
CA ILE A 102 10.82 -7.10 -2.38
C ILE A 102 10.64 -8.62 -2.25
N TYR A 103 9.52 -9.08 -1.69
CA TYR A 103 9.25 -10.51 -1.57
C TYR A 103 9.18 -11.22 -2.93
N LEU A 104 8.46 -10.62 -3.89
CA LEU A 104 8.36 -11.16 -5.24
C LEU A 104 9.74 -11.22 -5.90
N MET A 105 10.56 -10.18 -5.79
CA MET A 105 11.90 -10.20 -6.39
C MET A 105 12.85 -11.21 -5.75
N ASP A 106 12.88 -11.29 -4.42
CA ASP A 106 13.95 -12.01 -3.72
C ASP A 106 13.57 -13.46 -3.37
N THR A 107 12.27 -13.75 -3.13
CA THR A 107 11.81 -15.06 -2.65
C THR A 107 10.90 -15.78 -3.64
N TYR A 108 10.08 -15.03 -4.38
CA TYR A 108 9.17 -15.60 -5.37
C TYR A 108 9.37 -14.99 -6.77
N PRO A 109 10.61 -14.95 -7.33
CA PRO A 109 10.88 -14.24 -8.58
C PRO A 109 10.14 -14.86 -9.74
N GLY A 110 9.50 -14.01 -10.53
CA GLY A 110 8.95 -14.39 -11.83
C GLY A 110 9.92 -14.14 -12.97
N PRO A 111 9.57 -14.57 -14.19
CA PRO A 111 10.45 -14.41 -15.36
C PRO A 111 10.92 -12.97 -15.57
N GLY A 112 10.04 -11.98 -15.35
CA GLY A 112 10.39 -10.57 -15.52
C GLY A 112 11.39 -10.06 -14.48
N ASP A 113 11.28 -10.52 -13.22
CA ASP A 113 12.25 -10.18 -12.17
C ASP A 113 13.62 -10.78 -12.50
N GLN A 114 13.65 -12.05 -12.95
CA GLN A 114 14.87 -12.75 -13.31
C GLN A 114 15.57 -12.08 -14.50
N GLU A 115 14.82 -11.67 -15.53
CA GLU A 115 15.35 -10.94 -16.68
C GLU A 115 15.98 -9.60 -16.24
N ALA A 116 15.28 -8.82 -15.42
CA ALA A 116 15.78 -7.55 -14.92
C ALA A 116 17.07 -7.72 -14.10
N VAL A 117 17.12 -8.75 -13.24
CA VAL A 117 18.31 -9.07 -12.43
C VAL A 117 19.48 -9.52 -13.31
N GLN A 118 19.25 -10.43 -14.27
CA GLN A 118 20.28 -10.90 -15.21
C GLN A 118 20.82 -9.77 -16.09
N ALA A 119 19.98 -8.80 -16.43
CA ALA A 119 20.37 -7.59 -17.17
C ALA A 119 21.08 -6.53 -16.29
N GLY A 120 21.31 -6.80 -15.00
CA GLY A 120 21.98 -5.88 -14.08
C GLY A 120 21.12 -4.68 -13.64
N ARG A 121 19.80 -4.73 -13.81
CA ARG A 121 18.87 -3.61 -13.58
C ARG A 121 18.20 -3.62 -12.19
N ARG A 122 18.64 -4.51 -11.29
CA ARG A 122 18.04 -4.64 -9.94
C ARG A 122 18.08 -3.32 -9.17
N SER A 123 19.20 -2.58 -9.24
CA SER A 123 19.35 -1.29 -8.55
C SER A 123 18.36 -0.24 -9.08
N GLN A 124 18.22 -0.11 -10.41
CA GLN A 124 17.26 0.81 -11.04
C GLN A 124 15.81 0.47 -10.66
N MET A 125 15.48 -0.83 -10.57
CA MET A 125 14.15 -1.27 -10.13
C MET A 125 13.88 -0.88 -8.67
N LEU A 126 14.83 -1.15 -7.77
CA LEU A 126 14.68 -0.79 -6.36
C LEU A 126 14.61 0.72 -6.15
N GLU A 127 15.41 1.50 -6.88
CA GLU A 127 15.35 2.95 -6.88
C GLU A 127 13.94 3.45 -7.24
N PHE A 128 13.35 2.94 -8.33
CA PHE A 128 11.99 3.33 -8.73
C PHE A 128 10.94 2.94 -7.67
N VAL A 129 11.09 1.76 -7.09
CA VAL A 129 10.21 1.27 -6.02
C VAL A 129 10.30 2.18 -4.78
N ASP A 130 11.48 2.70 -4.44
CA ASP A 130 11.68 3.65 -3.35
C ASP A 130 11.01 5.01 -3.64
N TYR A 131 11.11 5.54 -4.88
CA TYR A 131 10.36 6.74 -5.29
C TYR A 131 8.86 6.56 -5.08
N VAL A 132 8.31 5.42 -5.52
CA VAL A 132 6.88 5.08 -5.41
C VAL A 132 6.45 4.88 -3.96
N ARG A 133 7.34 4.36 -3.11
CA ARG A 133 7.12 4.17 -1.66
C ARG A 133 7.06 5.51 -0.91
N ALA A 134 7.85 6.49 -1.32
CA ALA A 134 7.87 7.82 -0.71
C ALA A 134 6.57 8.61 -0.96
N TRP A 135 5.87 8.33 -2.06
CA TRP A 135 4.57 8.95 -2.34
C TRP A 135 3.43 8.36 -1.48
N ASP A 136 2.80 9.22 -0.66
CA ASP A 136 1.68 8.87 0.21
C ASP A 136 0.32 9.02 -0.51
N GLU A 137 -0.27 7.89 -0.91
CA GLU A 137 -1.62 7.83 -1.50
C GLU A 137 -2.67 8.46 -0.57
N TYR A 138 -2.58 8.26 0.75
CA TYR A 138 -3.62 8.74 1.65
C TYR A 138 -3.63 10.27 1.75
N MET A 139 -2.45 10.90 1.73
CA MET A 139 -2.37 12.36 1.62
C MET A 139 -2.95 12.86 0.31
N PHE A 140 -2.62 12.19 -0.80
CA PHE A 140 -3.19 12.55 -2.09
C PHE A 140 -4.72 12.42 -2.09
N THR A 141 -5.26 11.26 -1.74
CA THR A 141 -6.69 10.97 -1.82
C THR A 141 -7.50 11.85 -0.87
N TYR A 142 -7.11 11.93 0.40
CA TYR A 142 -7.92 12.65 1.39
C TYR A 142 -7.58 14.14 1.48
N GLY A 143 -6.37 14.55 1.09
CA GLY A 143 -6.03 15.97 0.97
C GLY A 143 -6.87 16.70 -0.08
N HIS A 144 -7.23 15.99 -1.16
CA HIS A 144 -8.13 16.50 -2.20
C HIS A 144 -9.63 16.33 -1.88
N MET A 145 -9.98 15.58 -0.82
CA MET A 145 -11.37 15.53 -0.36
C MET A 145 -11.68 16.81 0.42
N GLY A 146 -12.85 17.40 0.13
CA GLY A 146 -13.41 18.44 0.98
C GLY A 146 -13.69 17.90 2.39
N GLU A 147 -13.64 18.76 3.40
CA GLU A 147 -13.81 18.39 4.81
C GLU A 147 -15.04 17.50 5.02
N ALA A 148 -16.21 17.93 4.53
CA ALA A 148 -17.47 17.20 4.66
C ALA A 148 -17.42 15.78 4.07
N THR A 149 -16.79 15.59 2.91
CA THR A 149 -16.63 14.28 2.28
C THR A 149 -15.70 13.38 3.08
N SER A 150 -14.59 13.95 3.59
CA SER A 150 -13.65 13.21 4.42
C SER A 150 -14.27 12.79 5.76
N GLU A 151 -15.03 13.68 6.39
CA GLU A 151 -15.76 13.40 7.62
C GLU A 151 -16.78 12.27 7.43
N LEU A 152 -17.54 12.29 6.33
CA LEU A 152 -18.50 11.23 6.02
C LEU A 152 -17.79 9.87 5.83
N ALA A 153 -16.71 9.84 5.03
CA ALA A 153 -15.96 8.62 4.75
C ALA A 153 -15.34 8.02 6.03
N ASN A 154 -14.74 8.87 6.88
CA ASN A 154 -14.19 8.45 8.16
C ASN A 154 -15.28 8.06 9.16
N GLY A 155 -16.42 8.76 9.17
CA GLY A 155 -17.57 8.43 10.01
C GLY A 155 -18.12 7.04 9.72
N ILE A 156 -18.34 6.71 8.44
CA ILE A 156 -18.77 5.38 8.01
C ILE A 156 -17.75 4.31 8.48
N ARG A 157 -16.46 4.56 8.25
CA ARG A 157 -15.38 3.66 8.71
C ARG A 157 -15.42 3.42 10.22
N LEU A 158 -15.57 4.48 11.01
CA LEU A 158 -15.63 4.39 12.48
C LEU A 158 -16.84 3.59 12.96
N VAL A 159 -17.99 3.70 12.28
CA VAL A 159 -19.19 2.90 12.60
C VAL A 159 -18.88 1.40 12.43
N PHE A 160 -18.30 1.00 11.31
CA PHE A 160 -17.95 -0.41 11.09
C PHE A 160 -16.90 -0.92 12.08
N LEU A 161 -15.83 -0.15 12.33
CA LEU A 161 -14.78 -0.51 13.29
C LEU A 161 -15.34 -0.70 14.71
N ARG A 162 -16.15 0.26 15.19
CA ARG A 162 -16.76 0.19 16.53
C ARG A 162 -17.75 -0.96 16.64
N ARG A 163 -18.53 -1.23 15.59
CA ARG A 163 -19.44 -2.38 15.55
C ARG A 163 -18.68 -3.70 15.63
N SER A 164 -17.59 -3.85 14.88
CA SER A 164 -16.75 -5.05 14.94
C SER A 164 -16.03 -5.19 16.29
N LEU A 165 -15.52 -4.10 16.87
CA LEU A 165 -14.95 -4.12 18.23
C LEU A 165 -15.99 -4.55 19.27
N ALA A 166 -17.19 -3.98 19.24
CA ALA A 166 -18.27 -4.36 20.14
C ALA A 166 -18.62 -5.86 20.00
N LYS A 167 -18.60 -6.38 18.77
CA LYS A 167 -18.77 -7.82 18.50
C LYS A 167 -17.67 -8.65 19.17
N VAL A 168 -16.40 -8.27 19.02
CA VAL A 168 -15.26 -8.95 19.66
C VAL A 168 -15.39 -8.96 21.19
N LEU A 169 -15.72 -7.81 21.79
CA LEU A 169 -15.87 -7.68 23.25
C LEU A 169 -17.05 -8.50 23.79
N LYS A 170 -18.13 -8.61 23.01
CA LYS A 170 -19.32 -9.40 23.37
C LYS A 170 -19.08 -10.90 23.22
N GLU A 171 -18.59 -11.34 22.07
CA GLU A 171 -18.47 -12.76 21.71
C GLU A 171 -17.21 -13.41 22.30
N LYS A 172 -16.18 -12.62 22.62
CA LYS A 172 -14.92 -13.07 23.21
C LYS A 172 -14.32 -14.29 22.49
N PRO A 173 -14.02 -14.19 21.17
CA PRO A 173 -13.30 -15.25 20.49
C PRO A 173 -11.95 -15.51 21.16
N GLU A 174 -11.32 -16.65 20.87
CA GLU A 174 -10.04 -17.04 21.48
C GLU A 174 -8.95 -15.97 21.35
N ASP A 175 -8.95 -15.23 20.24
CA ASP A 175 -8.02 -14.14 19.94
C ASP A 175 -8.57 -12.73 20.25
N ALA A 176 -9.57 -12.62 21.13
CA ALA A 176 -10.28 -11.37 21.42
C ALA A 176 -9.37 -10.20 21.81
N ALA A 177 -8.35 -10.44 22.64
CA ALA A 177 -7.43 -9.40 23.08
C ALA A 177 -6.63 -8.81 21.90
N SER A 178 -6.14 -9.66 21.00
CA SER A 178 -5.40 -9.25 19.81
C SER A 178 -6.30 -8.46 18.84
N LEU A 179 -7.52 -8.97 18.60
CA LEU A 179 -8.50 -8.31 17.76
C LEU A 179 -8.95 -6.95 18.31
N ALA A 180 -9.22 -6.87 19.62
CA ALA A 180 -9.61 -5.62 20.27
C ALA A 180 -8.51 -4.57 20.09
N ALA A 181 -7.26 -4.93 20.38
CA ALA A 181 -6.11 -4.04 20.20
C ALA A 181 -5.95 -3.58 18.74
N ALA A 182 -6.16 -4.47 17.76
CA ALA A 182 -6.11 -4.12 16.35
C ALA A 182 -7.19 -3.08 15.98
N TYR A 183 -8.43 -3.29 16.41
CA TYR A 183 -9.52 -2.33 16.17
C TYR A 183 -9.29 -1.00 16.88
N GLU A 184 -8.81 -1.01 18.12
CA GLU A 184 -8.50 0.20 18.89
C GLU A 184 -7.43 1.05 18.20
N ARG A 185 -6.32 0.42 17.77
CA ARG A 185 -5.27 1.10 17.00
C ARG A 185 -5.83 1.70 15.71
N LYS A 186 -6.67 0.95 14.98
CA LYS A 186 -7.26 1.45 13.73
C LYS A 186 -8.22 2.62 13.98
N ILE A 187 -9.05 2.56 15.03
CA ILE A 187 -9.95 3.66 15.42
C ILE A 187 -9.14 4.92 15.77
N ALA A 188 -8.05 4.77 16.52
CA ALA A 188 -7.15 5.87 16.84
C ALA A 188 -6.51 6.47 15.56
N GLY A 189 -6.03 5.61 14.65
CA GLY A 189 -5.45 6.04 13.37
C GLY A 189 -6.43 6.83 12.50
N VAL A 190 -7.67 6.37 12.37
CA VAL A 190 -8.72 7.10 11.63
C VAL A 190 -9.07 8.44 12.28
N THR A 191 -9.03 8.50 13.62
CA THR A 191 -9.23 9.76 14.35
C THR A 191 -8.09 10.74 14.10
N ASN A 192 -6.85 10.26 13.99
CA ASN A 192 -5.69 11.08 13.66
C ASN A 192 -5.73 11.59 12.21
N MET A 193 -6.15 10.75 11.26
CA MET A 193 -6.37 11.17 9.87
C MET A 193 -7.31 12.37 9.79
N LYS A 194 -8.42 12.34 10.56
CA LYS A 194 -9.37 13.46 10.59
C LYS A 194 -8.66 14.78 10.92
N ARG A 195 -7.75 14.79 11.90
CA ARG A 195 -7.00 16.00 12.29
C ARG A 195 -6.10 16.51 11.17
N ALA A 196 -5.41 15.60 10.48
CA ALA A 196 -4.53 15.94 9.37
C ALA A 196 -5.28 16.37 8.08
N GLN A 197 -6.60 16.20 8.05
CA GLN A 197 -7.46 16.56 6.90
C GLN A 197 -8.24 17.86 7.10
N GLN A 198 -8.16 18.45 8.30
CA GLN A 198 -8.78 19.75 8.59
C GLN A 198 -8.14 20.82 7.70
N ASP A 199 -8.98 21.68 7.13
CA ASP A 199 -8.52 22.75 6.26
C ASP A 199 -7.60 23.71 7.03
N GLY A 200 -6.50 24.10 6.37
CA GLY A 200 -5.50 24.97 6.98
C GLY A 200 -4.12 24.85 6.32
N SER A 201 -3.22 25.75 6.70
CA SER A 201 -1.89 25.89 6.08
C SER A 201 -1.01 24.63 6.15
N GLN A 202 -1.23 23.75 7.14
CA GLN A 202 -0.48 22.50 7.24
C GLN A 202 -0.92 21.48 6.19
N LYS A 203 -2.24 21.30 6.00
CA LYS A 203 -2.80 20.44 4.94
C LYS A 203 -2.31 20.87 3.56
N GLU A 204 -2.29 22.18 3.29
CA GLU A 204 -1.82 22.74 2.02
C GLU A 204 -0.33 22.44 1.76
N LYS A 205 0.52 22.60 2.78
CA LYS A 205 1.94 22.25 2.71
C LYS A 205 2.15 20.77 2.45
N ASP A 206 1.47 19.91 3.20
CA ASP A 206 1.58 18.46 3.08
C ASP A 206 1.07 17.99 1.71
N LEU A 207 -0.01 18.60 1.20
CA LEU A 207 -0.56 18.29 -0.11
C LEU A 207 0.39 18.72 -1.24
N THR A 208 0.97 19.92 -1.13
CA THR A 208 1.94 20.41 -2.12
C THR A 208 3.19 19.54 -2.15
N ALA A 209 3.73 19.17 -0.98
CA ALA A 209 4.87 18.25 -0.89
C ALA A 209 4.52 16.87 -1.49
N ASN A 210 3.31 16.35 -1.21
CA ASN A 210 2.86 15.09 -1.76
C ASN A 210 2.67 15.11 -3.29
N ILE A 211 2.14 16.20 -3.84
CA ILE A 211 2.01 16.41 -5.29
C ILE A 211 3.39 16.51 -5.96
N ALA A 212 4.33 17.23 -5.35
CA ALA A 212 5.71 17.29 -5.83
C ALA A 212 6.34 15.88 -5.88
N GLN A 213 6.12 15.06 -4.85
CA GLN A 213 6.59 13.67 -4.84
C GLN A 213 5.94 12.83 -5.95
N LEU A 214 4.64 13.02 -6.22
CA LEU A 214 3.97 12.35 -7.35
C LEU A 214 4.61 12.73 -8.69
N HIS A 215 4.94 14.01 -8.90
CA HIS A 215 5.62 14.44 -10.11
C HIS A 215 7.00 13.79 -10.27
N LEU A 216 7.76 13.62 -9.18
CA LEU A 216 9.03 12.90 -9.21
C LEU A 216 8.85 11.43 -9.61
N VAL A 217 7.83 10.75 -9.06
CA VAL A 217 7.49 9.37 -9.44
C VAL A 217 7.16 9.27 -10.93
N LEU A 218 6.31 10.16 -11.44
CA LEU A 218 5.91 10.16 -12.84
C LEU A 218 7.08 10.46 -13.78
N ALA A 219 7.89 11.47 -13.45
CA ALA A 219 9.07 11.84 -14.24
C ALA A 219 10.08 10.69 -14.31
N ARG A 220 10.37 10.03 -13.17
CA ARG A 220 11.29 8.89 -13.15
C ARG A 220 10.73 7.70 -13.93
N GLY A 221 9.44 7.41 -13.78
CA GLY A 221 8.76 6.36 -14.55
C GLY A 221 8.81 6.59 -16.07
N SER A 222 8.56 7.84 -16.51
CA SER A 222 8.69 8.23 -17.92
C SER A 222 10.12 8.06 -18.44
N ALA A 223 11.12 8.52 -17.68
CA ALA A 223 12.53 8.37 -18.07
C ALA A 223 12.94 6.90 -18.24
N LEU A 224 12.51 6.03 -17.33
CA LEU A 224 12.77 4.58 -17.42
C LEU A 224 12.08 3.94 -18.64
N LEU A 225 10.87 4.37 -18.96
CA LEU A 225 10.16 3.89 -20.16
C LEU A 225 10.88 4.31 -21.45
N GLU A 226 11.38 5.54 -21.51
CA GLU A 226 12.17 6.03 -22.65
C GLU A 226 13.50 5.27 -22.78
N GLU A 227 14.25 5.12 -21.69
CA GLU A 227 15.52 4.38 -21.63
C GLU A 227 15.37 2.93 -22.12
N HIS A 228 14.23 2.31 -21.86
CA HIS A 228 13.95 0.91 -22.17
C HIS A 228 12.96 0.71 -23.33
N LYS A 229 12.77 1.72 -24.19
CA LYS A 229 11.97 1.64 -25.43
C LYS A 229 10.54 1.14 -25.22
N GLY A 230 9.88 1.60 -24.17
CA GLY A 230 8.49 1.27 -23.83
C GLY A 230 8.30 -0.04 -23.05
N GLY A 231 9.37 -0.80 -22.79
CA GLY A 231 9.35 -1.86 -21.79
C GLY A 231 9.65 -1.29 -20.41
N LEU A 232 8.90 -1.68 -19.37
CA LEU A 232 9.31 -1.41 -18.00
C LEU A 232 10.28 -2.53 -17.62
N LEU A 233 11.58 -2.21 -17.52
CA LEU A 233 12.65 -3.12 -17.08
C LEU A 233 12.90 -4.35 -17.97
N GLY A 234 12.30 -4.45 -19.15
CA GLY A 234 12.45 -5.59 -20.08
C GLY A 234 11.13 -6.33 -20.35
N ALA A 235 10.17 -6.23 -19.44
CA ALA A 235 8.83 -6.77 -19.64
C ALA A 235 8.13 -6.00 -20.78
N ARG A 236 7.90 -6.67 -21.91
CA ARG A 236 6.96 -6.19 -22.93
C ARG A 236 5.57 -6.33 -22.33
N PHE A 237 4.88 -5.23 -22.10
CA PHE A 237 3.43 -5.29 -21.89
C PHE A 237 2.84 -5.86 -23.18
N GLY A 238 2.49 -7.14 -23.16
CA GLY A 238 1.71 -7.72 -24.25
C GLY A 238 0.48 -6.85 -24.46
N THR A 239 0.22 -6.45 -25.69
CA THR A 239 -1.12 -5.97 -26.06
C THR A 239 -2.14 -7.02 -25.63
N PRO A 240 -3.28 -6.59 -25.06
CA PRO A 240 -4.29 -7.49 -24.49
C PRO A 240 -4.79 -8.54 -25.48
#